data_AF-A0A7J3SL62-F1
#
_entry.id   AF-A0A7J3SL62-F1
#
_cell.length_a   1.000
_cell.length_b   1.000
_cell.length_c   1.000
_cell.angle_alpha   90.00
_cell.angle_beta   90.00
_cell.angle_gamma   90.00
#
_symmetry.space_group_name_H-M   'P 1'
#
loop_
_entity.id
_entity.type
_entity.pdbx_description
1 polymer ?
#
loop_
_entity_poly.entity_id
_entity_poly.type
_entity_poly.pdbx_seq_one_letter_code
_entity_poly.pdbx_strand_id
1 'polypeptide(L)' 'MLRKDSIICPRCHTTMDFSMETESFGNGMKKVTTYYKCSVCSYRIPDMTIEIYRYNGSAKIKLNGKF' A
#
# COMPACT_ATOMS: atom_id res chain seq x y z
N MET A 1 -8.69 9.88 17.52
CA MET A 1 -7.56 9.59 16.62
C MET A 1 -6.90 8.30 17.10
N LEU A 2 -7.15 7.17 16.42
CA LEU A 2 -6.46 5.91 16.74
C LEU A 2 -5.02 6.03 16.27
N ARG A 3 -4.06 6.22 17.18
CA ARG A 3 -2.63 6.09 16.87
C ARG A 3 -2.35 4.60 16.71
N LYS A 4 -2.46 4.11 15.47
CA LYS A 4 -1.82 2.87 15.03
C LYS A 4 -0.32 3.05 15.28
N ASP A 5 0.34 2.05 15.86
CA ASP A 5 1.76 2.09 16.22
C ASP A 5 2.59 2.74 15.11
N SER A 6 3.34 3.78 15.46
CA SER A 6 4.13 4.53 14.49
C SER A 6 5.22 3.63 13.92
N ILE A 7 5.20 3.40 12.60
CA ILE A 7 6.25 2.65 11.92
C ILE A 7 7.53 3.49 11.90
N ILE A 8 8.62 2.93 12.43
CA ILE A 8 9.93 3.58 12.49
C ILE A 8 10.81 3.08 11.35
N CYS A 9 11.49 4.01 10.69
CA CYS A 9 12.43 3.68 9.62
C CYS A 9 13.65 2.91 10.17
N PRO A 10 13.96 1.70 9.67
CA PRO A 10 15.08 0.90 10.16
C PRO A 10 16.45 1.46 9.78
N ARG A 11 16.51 2.48 8.91
CA ARG A 11 17.77 3.11 8.48
C ARG A 11 18.05 4.40 9.23
N CYS A 12 17.00 5.16 9.52
CA CYS A 12 17.08 6.58 9.87
C CYS A 12 16.40 6.87 11.22
N HIS A 13 15.74 5.87 11.82
CA HIS A 13 15.02 5.91 13.10
C HIS A 13 13.98 7.03 13.25
N THR A 14 13.55 7.62 12.13
CA THR A 14 12.45 8.59 12.08
C THR A 14 11.12 7.88 11.81
N THR A 15 10.01 8.53 12.18
CA THR A 15 8.65 8.05 11.87
C THR A 15 8.42 8.06 10.36
N MET A 16 7.78 7.00 9.87
CA MET A 16 7.44 6.86 8.46
C MET A 16 6.00 7.27 8.20
N ASP A 17 5.77 7.84 7.03
CA ASP A 17 4.44 8.25 6.58
C ASP A 17 3.77 7.11 5.80
N PHE A 18 2.49 6.89 6.03
CA PHE A 18 1.70 5.98 5.22
C PHE A 18 1.45 6.61 3.83
N SER A 19 1.68 5.84 2.78
CA SER A 19 1.51 6.26 1.39
C SER A 19 0.74 5.21 0.60
N MET A 20 0.00 5.66 -0.40
CA MET A 20 -0.81 4.83 -1.27
C MET A 20 -0.64 5.28 -2.72
N GLU A 21 -0.38 4.33 -3.60
CA GLU A 21 -0.31 4.52 -5.04
C GLU A 21 -1.44 3.73 -5.71
N THR A 22 -2.08 4.31 -6.72
CA THR A 22 -3.11 3.64 -7.53
C THR A 22 -2.69 3.57 -8.99
N GLU A 23 -2.65 2.37 -9.52
CA GLU A 23 -2.42 2.09 -10.94
C GLU A 23 -3.74 1.62 -11.57
N SER A 24 -4.12 2.22 -12.70
CA SER A 24 -5.27 1.79 -13.50
C SER A 24 -4.78 1.19 -14.82
N PHE A 25 -5.24 -0.02 -15.13
CA PHE A 25 -4.85 -0.76 -16.33
C PHE A 25 -5.92 -0.65 -17.41
N GLY A 26 -5.52 -0.72 -18.68
CA GLY A 26 -6.43 -0.58 -19.84
C GLY A 26 -7.55 -1.64 -19.91
N ASN A 27 -7.43 -2.74 -19.17
CA ASN A 27 -8.46 -3.79 -19.03
C ASN A 27 -9.47 -3.51 -17.90
N GLY A 28 -9.42 -2.32 -17.28
CA GLY A 28 -10.30 -1.95 -16.18
C GLY A 28 -9.88 -2.51 -14.81
N MET A 29 -8.74 -3.19 -14.73
CA MET A 29 -8.13 -3.57 -13.45
C MET A 29 -7.58 -2.33 -12.75
N LYS A 30 -7.69 -2.29 -11.42
CA LYS A 30 -7.02 -1.31 -10.56
C LYS A 30 -6.12 -2.03 -9.58
N LYS A 31 -4.91 -1.51 -9.37
CA LYS A 31 -4.00 -1.97 -8.33
C LYS A 31 -3.73 -0.83 -7.38
N VAL A 32 -3.96 -1.07 -6.09
CA VAL A 32 -3.65 -0.14 -5.02
C VAL A 32 -2.47 -0.71 -4.24
N THR A 33 -1.37 0.02 -4.18
CA THR A 33 -0.17 -0.38 -3.44
C THR A 33 -0.02 0.53 -2.23
N THR A 34 -0.02 -0.03 -1.03
CA THR A 34 0.23 0.71 0.21
C THR A 34 1.63 0.40 0.73
N TYR A 35 2.28 1.41 1.27
CA TYR A 35 3.60 1.30 1.86
C TYR A 35 3.84 2.42 2.87
N TYR A 36 4.76 2.19 3.81
CA TYR A 36 5.29 3.26 4.64
C TYR A 36 6.53 3.83 3.97
N LYS A 37 6.65 5.15 3.89
CA LYS A 37 7.81 5.85 3.29
C LYS A 37 8.52 6.71 4.32
N CYS A 38 9.83 6.58 4.40
CA CYS A 38 10.65 7.49 5.19
C CYS A 38 10.81 8.81 4.44
N SER A 39 10.38 9.92 5.06
CA SER A 39 10.51 11.27 4.51
C SER A 39 11.98 11.73 4.40
N VAL A 40 12.87 11.20 5.25
CA VAL A 40 14.29 11.59 5.29
C VAL A 40 15.13 10.85 4.25
N CYS A 41 15.00 9.53 4.17
CA CYS A 41 15.88 8.69 3.35
C CYS A 41 15.16 7.90 2.24
N SER A 42 13.88 8.20 2.01
CA SER A 42 13.03 7.60 0.95
C SER A 42 12.86 6.07 0.99
N TYR A 43 13.37 5.40 2.03
CA TYR A 43 13.17 3.97 2.23
C TYR A 43 11.68 3.63 2.33
N ARG A 44 11.26 2.53 1.70
CA ARG A 44 9.87 2.07 1.67
C ARG A 44 9.74 0.72 2.36
N ILE A 45 8.73 0.55 3.19
CA ILE A 45 8.30 -0.73 3.76
C ILE A 45 6.97 -1.10 3.10
N PRO A 46 6.92 -2.15 2.28
CA PRO A 46 5.67 -2.63 1.70
C PRO A 46 4.68 -3.04 2.80
N ASP A 47 3.42 -2.66 2.64
CA ASP A 47 2.33 -3.00 3.57
C ASP A 47 1.35 -3.97 2.90
N MET A 48 0.63 -3.50 1.88
CA MET A 48 -0.38 -4.29 1.18
C MET A 48 -0.45 -3.93 -0.30
N THR A 49 -0.90 -4.89 -1.10
CA THR A 49 -1.31 -4.68 -2.49
C THR A 49 -2.73 -5.21 -2.65
N ILE A 50 -3.60 -4.36 -3.18
CA ILE A 50 -5.01 -4.66 -3.46
C ILE A 50 -5.19 -4.65 -4.97
N GLU A 51 -5.62 -5.75 -5.55
CA GLU A 51 -5.98 -5.85 -6.96
C GLU A 51 -7.49 -5.95 -7.08
N ILE A 52 -8.09 -5.04 -7.84
CA ILE A 52 -9.52 -4.97 -8.10
C ILE A 52 -9.72 -5.20 -9.60
N TYR A 53 -10.45 -6.24 -9.96
CA TYR A 53 -10.73 -6.56 -11.36
C TYR A 53 -12.16 -7.08 -11.53
N ARG A 54 -12.73 -6.88 -12.73
CA ARG A 54 -14.04 -7.41 -13.09
C ARG A 54 -13.88 -8.82 -13.66
N TYR A 55 -14.76 -9.73 -13.25
CA TYR A 55 -14.80 -11.10 -13.72
C TYR A 55 -16.26 -11.58 -13.77
N ASN A 56 -16.75 -11.96 -14.96
CA ASN A 56 -18.12 -12.44 -15.18
C ASN A 56 -19.21 -11.55 -14.54
N GLY A 57 -19.13 -10.24 -14.78
CA GLY A 57 -20.11 -9.27 -14.26
C GLY A 57 -19.98 -8.93 -12.76
N SER A 58 -19.05 -9.56 -12.04
CA SER A 58 -18.78 -9.31 -10.62
C SER A 58 -17.41 -8.67 -10.41
N ALA A 59 -17.24 -7.93 -9.31
CA ALA A 59 -15.95 -7.38 -8.90
C ALA A 59 -15.23 -8.39 -7.99
N LYS A 60 -13.98 -8.71 -8.33
CA LYS A 60 -13.08 -9.50 -7.49
C LYS A 60 -12.02 -8.59 -6.88
N ILE A 61 -11.78 -8.80 -5.58
CA ILE A 61 -10.77 -8.08 -4.81
C ILE A 61 -9.78 -9.12 -4.30
N LYS A 62 -8.49 -8.94 -4.62
CA LYS A 62 -7.39 -9.78 -4.13
C LYS A 62 -6.51 -8.93 -3.22
N LEU A 63 -6.37 -9.36 -1.97
CA LEU A 63 -5.51 -8.73 -0.97
C LEU A 63 -4.21 -9.53 -0.87
N ASN A 64 -3.08 -8.88 -1.03
CA ASN A 64 -1.76 -9.45 -0.83
C ASN A 64 -1.01 -8.59 0.20
N GLY A 65 -0.78 -9.10 1.39
CA GLY A 65 -0.09 -8.38 2.47
C GLY A 65 0.36 -9.35 3.55
N LYS A 66 1.33 -8.94 4.37
CA LYS A 66 1.65 -9.64 5.61
C LYS A 66 0.67 -9.16 6.68
N PHE A 67 -0.29 -10.02 7.01
CA PHE A 67 -1.22 -9.81 8.12
C PHE A 67 -0.55 -10.17 9.44
#